data_AF-A0AA50ZDE2-F1
#
_entry.id   AF-A0AA50ZDE2-F1
#
_cell.length_a   1.000
_cell.length_b   1.000
_cell.length_c   1.000
_cell.angle_alpha   90.00
_cell.angle_beta   90.00
_cell.angle_gamma   90.00
#
_symmetry.space_group_name_H-M   'P 1'
#
loop_
_entity.id
_entity.type
_entity.pdbx_description
1 polymer ?
#
loop_
_entity_poly.entity_id
_entity_poly.type
_entity_poly.pdbx_seq_one_letter_code
_entity_poly.pdbx_strand_id
1 'polypeptide(L)' 'KDNAQLKEELLQGIKVGHMAPYYKEVCEDLHWPFDKKLYDEMTKENQTRLAKFEDDDSETPVWQ' A
#
# COMPACT_ATOMS: atom_id res chain seq x y z
N LYS A 1 5.86 -25.62 -10.41
CA LYS A 1 4.56 -25.45 -9.73
C LYS A 1 4.27 -23.96 -9.73
N ASP A 2 3.46 -23.49 -10.67
CA ASP A 2 2.98 -22.11 -10.67
C ASP A 2 1.91 -21.98 -9.60
N ASN A 3 2.29 -21.44 -8.44
CA ASN A 3 1.35 -21.18 -7.35
C ASN A 3 0.58 -19.89 -7.65
N ALA A 4 -0.31 -19.94 -8.65
CA ALA A 4 -1.20 -18.83 -8.99
C ALA A 4 -2.01 -18.34 -7.77
N GLN A 5 -2.42 -19.27 -6.91
CA GLN A 5 -3.09 -18.97 -5.65
C GLN A 5 -2.24 -18.13 -4.69
N LEU A 6 -0.94 -18.46 -4.54
CA LEU A 6 -0.03 -17.71 -3.66
C LEU A 6 0.21 -16.29 -4.19
N LYS A 7 0.26 -16.12 -5.52
CA LYS A 7 0.32 -14.81 -6.16
C LYS A 7 -0.92 -13.98 -5.85
N GLU A 8 -2.10 -14.58 -5.96
CA GLU A 8 -3.36 -13.91 -5.70
C GLU A 8 -3.51 -13.51 -4.23
N GLU A 9 -3.18 -14.42 -3.30
CA GLU A 9 -3.17 -14.16 -1.85
C GLU A 9 -2.21 -13.01 -1.49
N LEU A 10 -0.99 -13.03 -2.04
CA LEU A 10 -0.02 -11.96 -1.82
C LEU A 10 -0.54 -10.60 -2.34
N LEU A 11 -1.03 -10.57 -3.59
CA LEU A 11 -1.56 -9.34 -4.19
C LEU A 11 -2.80 -8.83 -3.45
N GLN A 12 -3.67 -9.71 -2.94
CA GLN A 12 -4.81 -9.31 -2.13
C GLN A 12 -4.38 -8.64 -0.82
N GLY A 13 -3.41 -9.21 -0.11
CA GLY A 13 -2.88 -8.61 1.12
C GLY A 13 -2.29 -7.22 0.88
N ILE A 14 -1.51 -7.07 -0.20
CA ILE A 14 -0.92 -5.79 -0.62
C ILE A 14 -2.00 -4.74 -0.91
N LYS A 15 -3.06 -5.13 -1.64
CA LYS A 15 -4.19 -4.24 -1.98
C LYS A 15 -4.96 -3.77 -0.75
N VAL A 16 -5.31 -4.69 0.15
CA VAL A 16 -6.05 -4.38 1.39
C VAL A 16 -5.24 -3.46 2.31
N GLY A 17 -3.92 -3.67 2.38
CA GLY A 17 -3.02 -2.82 3.15
C GLY A 17 -2.66 -1.50 2.47
N HIS A 18 -3.13 -1.26 1.23
CA HIS A 18 -2.71 -0.15 0.38
C HIS A 18 -1.17 -0.01 0.29
N MET A 19 -0.42 -1.11 0.31
CA MET A 19 1.05 -1.09 0.42
C MET A 19 1.76 -0.78 -0.91
N ALA A 20 1.54 0.42 -1.45
CA ALA A 20 1.99 0.79 -2.80
C ALA A 20 3.51 0.62 -3.04
N PRO A 21 4.42 1.06 -2.15
CA PRO A 21 5.85 0.85 -2.35
C PRO A 21 6.23 -0.63 -2.43
N TYR A 22 5.64 -1.46 -1.56
CA TYR A 22 5.90 -2.89 -1.53
C TYR A 22 5.34 -3.61 -2.77
N TYR A 23 4.18 -3.18 -3.29
CA TYR A 23 3.64 -3.69 -4.56
C TYR A 23 4.65 -3.53 -5.71
N LYS A 24 5.30 -2.36 -5.79
CA LYS A 24 6.28 -2.06 -6.83
C LYS A 24 7.49 -2.99 -6.73
N GLU A 25 8.06 -3.14 -5.53
CA GLU A 25 9.21 -4.03 -5.28
C GLU A 25 8.88 -5.49 -5.63
N VAL A 26 7.72 -6.00 -5.18
CA VAL A 26 7.28 -7.36 -5.49
C VAL A 26 7.10 -7.58 -7.00
N CYS A 27 6.54 -6.60 -7.71
CA CYS A 27 6.41 -6.66 -9.16
C CYS A 27 7.77 -6.71 -9.87
N GLU A 28 8.75 -5.95 -9.38
CA GLU A 28 10.12 -5.92 -9.91
C GLU A 28 10.85 -7.25 -9.62
N ASP A 29 10.87 -7.69 -8.36
CA ASP A 29 11.57 -8.91 -7.93
C ASP A 29 11.02 -10.16 -8.61
N LEU A 30 9.70 -10.28 -8.69
CA LEU A 30 9.03 -11.45 -9.27
C LEU A 30 8.76 -11.31 -10.77
N HIS A 31 9.20 -10.19 -11.38
CA HIS A 31 9.02 -9.89 -12.80
C HIS A 31 7.54 -9.94 -13.22
N TRP A 32 6.65 -9.52 -12.32
CA TRP A 32 5.21 -9.47 -12.58
C TRP A 32 4.83 -8.19 -13.31
N PRO A 33 3.75 -8.21 -14.10
CA PRO A 33 3.21 -7.00 -14.71
C PRO A 33 2.92 -5.94 -13.64
N PHE A 34 3.49 -4.75 -13.85
CA PHE A 34 3.24 -3.61 -12.99
C PHE A 34 2.01 -2.84 -13.49
N ASP A 35 0.99 -2.75 -12.64
CA ASP A 35 -0.19 -1.95 -12.89
C ASP A 35 -0.03 -0.57 -12.22
N LYS A 36 0.32 0.43 -13.04
CA LYS A 36 0.51 1.81 -12.57
C LYS A 36 -0.78 2.39 -11.99
N LYS A 37 -1.96 2.04 -12.54
CA LYS A 37 -3.23 2.56 -12.06
C LYS A 37 -3.50 2.06 -10.63
N LEU A 38 -3.30 0.76 -10.39
CA LEU A 38 -3.42 0.17 -9.07
C LEU A 38 -2.43 0.80 -8.07
N TYR A 39 -1.18 1.03 -8.49
CA TYR A 39 -0.18 1.69 -7.66
C TYR A 39 -0.59 3.11 -7.26
N ASP A 40 -1.07 3.90 -8.22
CA ASP A 40 -1.50 5.29 -7.97
C ASP A 40 -2.71 5.34 -7.02
N GLU A 41 -3.66 4.41 -7.19
CA GLU A 41 -4.82 4.25 -6.29
C GLU A 41 -4.39 3.92 -4.85
N MET A 42 -3.51 2.94 -4.65
CA MET A 42 -2.99 2.60 -3.31
C MET A 42 -2.18 3.75 -2.70
N THR A 43 -1.39 4.47 -3.50
CA THR A 43 -0.60 5.62 -3.04
C THR A 43 -1.49 6.74 -2.52
N LYS A 44 -2.57 7.04 -3.27
CA LYS A 44 -3.53 8.07 -2.89
C LYS A 44 -4.25 7.74 -1.58
N GLU A 45 -4.66 6.48 -1.41
CA GLU A 45 -5.36 6.06 -0.19
C GLU A 45 -4.44 6.14 1.04
N ASN A 46 -3.16 5.75 0.88
CA ASN A 46 -2.16 5.92 1.94
C ASN A 46 -1.94 7.38 2.32
N GLN A 47 -1.75 8.26 1.33
CA GLN A 47 -1.58 9.70 1.59
C GLN A 47 -2.80 10.28 2.30
N THR A 48 -4.01 9.86 1.91
CA THR A 48 -5.25 10.29 2.56
C THR A 48 -5.33 9.82 4.02
N ARG A 49 -4.89 8.60 4.31
CA ARG A 49 -4.84 8.08 5.69
C ARG A 49 -3.77 8.77 6.53
N LEU A 50 -2.60 9.02 5.98
CA LEU A 50 -1.52 9.74 6.66
C LEU A 50 -1.93 11.18 7.02
N ALA A 51 -2.56 11.90 6.08
CA ALA A 51 -3.05 13.25 6.33
C ALA A 51 -4.08 13.31 7.47
N LYS A 52 -4.91 12.26 7.65
CA LYS A 52 -5.84 12.18 8.78
C LYS A 52 -5.12 12.02 10.12
N PHE A 53 -4.01 11.28 10.15
CA PHE A 53 -3.20 11.15 11.36
C PHE A 53 -2.45 12.43 11.69
N GLU A 54 -1.95 13.15 10.68
CA GLU A 54 -1.31 14.46 10.88
C GLU A 54 -2.29 15.51 11.43
N ASP A 55 -3.56 15.46 11.01
CA ASP A 55 -4.64 16.30 11.53
C ASP A 55 -4.96 15.96 13.00
N ASP A 56 -5.10 14.67 13.33
CA ASP A 56 -5.39 14.15 14.69
C ASP A 56 -4.23 14.38 15.68
N ASP A 57 -2.98 14.16 15.25
CA ASP A 57 -1.79 14.40 16.09
C ASP A 57 -1.61 15.88 16.44
N SER A 58 -2.13 16.79 15.60
CA SER A 58 -2.10 18.24 15.86
C SER A 58 -3.06 18.69 16.97
N GLU A 59 -4.04 17.85 17.35
CA GLU A 59 -5.02 18.15 18.40
C GLU A 59 -4.59 17.64 19.80
N THR A 60 -3.47 16.92 19.92
CA THR A 60 -2.97 16.50 21.23
C THR A 60 -2.13 17.61 21.90
N PRO A 61 -2.58 18.20 23.03
CA PRO A 61 -1.76 19.15 23.75
C PRO A 61 -0.53 18.42 24.29
N VAL A 62 0.66 18.87 23.90
CA VAL A 62 1.90 18.51 24.59
C VAL A 62 1.73 19.02 26.03
N TRP A 63 1.41 18.12 26.96
CA TRP A 63 1.25 18.46 28.36
C TRP A 63 2.51 19.18 28.85
N GLN A 64 2.33 20.44 29.30
CA GLN A 64 3.36 21.30 29.89
C GLN A 64 3.91 20.71 31.19
#